data_AF-A0A9E3DHV7-F1
#
_entry.id   AF-A0A9E3DHV7-F1
#
_cell.length_a   1.000
_cell.length_b   1.000
_cell.length_c   1.000
_cell.angle_alpha   90.00
_cell.angle_beta   90.00
_cell.angle_gamma   90.00
#
_symmetry.space_group_name_H-M   'P 1'
#
loop_
_entity.id
_entity.type
_entity.pdbx_description
1 polymer ?
#
loop_
_entity_poly.entity_id
_entity_poly.type
_entity_poly.pdbx_seq_one_letter_code
_entity_poly.pdbx_strand_id
1 'polypeptide(L)' 'MRLTSGGEDAGKRLDHFLQERLPQFSRSRLQEWIKAGRVRVN' A
#
# COMPACT_ATOMS: atom_id res chain seq x y z
N MET A 1 10.50 -3.62 -4.62
CA MET A 1 9.25 -3.78 -5.40
C MET A 1 8.70 -2.38 -5.67
N ARG A 2 8.34 -2.06 -6.91
CA ARG A 2 7.69 -0.80 -7.27
C ARG A 2 6.26 -1.10 -7.69
N LEU A 3 5.30 -0.37 -7.13
CA LEU A 3 3.89 -0.44 -7.50
C LEU A 3 3.49 0.90 -8.11
N THR A 4 2.68 0.87 -9.15
CA THR A 4 2.16 2.05 -9.83
C THR A 4 0.67 2.16 -9.55
N SER A 5 0.21 3.32 -9.09
CA SER A 5 -1.21 3.64 -8.93
C SER A 5 -1.78 4.16 -10.25
N GLY A 6 -2.97 3.68 -10.62
CA GLY A 6 -3.75 4.20 -11.76
C GLY A 6 -4.78 5.24 -11.33
N GLY A 7 -5.55 5.78 -12.29
CA GLY A 7 -6.65 6.71 -11.99
C GLY A 7 -7.75 6.11 -11.13
N GLU A 8 -7.96 4.80 -11.22
CA GLU A 8 -8.88 4.03 -10.37
C GLU A 8 -8.44 3.92 -8.90
N ASP A 9 -7.15 4.17 -8.63
CA ASP A 9 -6.60 4.15 -7.27
C ASP A 9 -6.64 5.53 -6.62
N ALA A 10 -7.03 6.57 -7.36
CA ALA A 10 -7.17 7.92 -6.82
C ALA A 10 -8.20 7.95 -5.68
N GLY A 11 -7.78 8.50 -4.53
CA GLY A 11 -8.61 8.56 -3.32
C GLY A 11 -8.62 7.28 -2.47
N LYS A 12 -8.01 6.17 -2.94
CA LYS A 12 -7.81 4.99 -2.10
C LYS A 12 -6.76 5.25 -1.03
N ARG A 13 -6.93 4.66 0.16
CA ARG A 13 -5.87 4.67 1.17
C ARG A 13 -4.69 3.82 0.69
N LEU A 14 -3.48 4.27 0.97
CA LEU A 14 -2.25 3.54 0.64
C LEU A 14 -2.25 2.10 1.15
N ASP A 15 -2.77 1.86 2.36
CA ASP A 15 -2.88 0.52 2.92
C ASP A 15 -3.90 -0.38 2.19
N HIS A 16 -4.97 0.19 1.62
CA HIS A 16 -5.91 -0.54 0.77
C HIS A 16 -5.26 -0.89 -0.57
N PHE A 17 -4.62 0.08 -1.21
CA PHE A 17 -3.89 -0.13 -2.46
C PHE A 17 -2.84 -1.24 -2.33
N LEU A 18 -2.08 -1.22 -1.23
CA LEU A 18 -1.10 -2.28 -0.94
C LEU A 18 -1.75 -3.63 -0.68
N GLN A 19 -2.91 -3.68 -0.02
CA GLN A 19 -3.62 -4.93 0.24
C GLN A 19 -4.11 -5.59 -1.05
N GLU A 20 -4.63 -4.80 -1.99
CA GLU A 20 -5.07 -5.30 -3.30
C GLU A 20 -3.91 -5.88 -4.11
N ARG A 21 -2.72 -5.26 -4.04
CA ARG A 21 -1.53 -5.69 -4.78
C ARG A 21 -0.73 -6.77 -4.05
N LEU A 22 -0.86 -6.87 -2.73
CA LEU A 22 -0.12 -7.79 -1.87
C LEU A 22 -1.08 -8.56 -0.94
N PRO A 23 -1.98 -9.39 -1.49
CA PRO A 23 -2.97 -10.13 -0.70
C PRO A 23 -2.34 -11.12 0.29
N GLN A 24 -1.07 -11.49 0.08
CA GLN A 24 -0.28 -12.34 0.97
C GLN A 24 0.07 -11.68 2.33
N PHE A 25 -0.06 -10.36 2.44
CA PHE A 25 0.19 -9.65 3.68
C PHE A 25 -1.14 -9.10 4.22
N SER A 26 -1.33 -9.18 5.53
CA SER A 26 -2.51 -8.62 6.19
C SER A 26 -2.43 -7.10 6.25
N ARG A 27 -3.60 -6.43 6.27
CA ARG A 27 -3.67 -4.95 6.37
C ARG A 27 -2.88 -4.39 7.55
N SER A 28 -2.93 -5.04 8.71
CA SER A 28 -2.19 -4.61 9.90
C SER A 28 -0.68 -4.58 9.66
N ARG A 29 -0.15 -5.58 8.94
CA ARG A 29 1.28 -5.65 8.60
C ARG A 29 1.69 -4.56 7.60
N LEU A 30 0.83 -4.28 6.62
CA LEU A 30 1.03 -3.18 5.69
C LEU A 30 0.98 -1.82 6.40
N GLN A 31 0.06 -1.64 7.34
CA GLN A 31 0.01 -0.44 8.18
C GLN A 31 1.26 -0.28 9.05
N GLU A 32 1.80 -1.35 9.63
CA GLU A 32 3.08 -1.30 10.36
C GLU A 32 4.22 -0.85 9.44
N TRP A 33 4.30 -1.33 8.20
CA TRP A 33 5.33 -0.91 7.27
C TRP A 33 5.21 0.57 6.87
N ILE A 34 3.99 1.06 6.69
CA ILE A 34 3.74 2.49 6.44
C ILE A 34 4.20 3.30 7.64
N LYS A 35 3.79 2.92 8.86
CA LYS A 35 4.20 3.60 10.11
C LYS A 35 5.71 3.54 10.34
N ALA A 36 6.36 2.44 9.98
CA ALA A 36 7.80 2.25 10.08
C ALA A 36 8.60 2.92 8.94
N GLY A 37 7.95 3.64 8.02
CA GLY A 37 8.62 4.32 6.90
C GLY A 37 9.23 3.38 5.86
N ARG A 38 8.83 2.10 5.84
CA ARG A 38 9.28 1.10 4.86
C ARG A 38 8.60 1.26 3.49
N VAL A 39 7.48 1.98 3.45
CA VAL A 39 6.78 2.34 2.22
C VAL A 39 7.10 3.79 1.89
N ARG A 40 7.58 4.03 0.67
CA ARG A 40 7.82 5.39 0.13
C ARG A 40 6.90 5.64 -1.04
N VAL A 41 6.32 6.83 -1.08
CA VAL A 41 5.49 7.35 -2.17
C VAL A 41 6.25 8.52 -2.80
N ASN A 42 6.30 8.58 -4.13
CA ASN A 42 6.90 9.67 -4.90
C ASN A 42 5.85 10.27 -5.83
#